data_AF-A0A2S6N1R6-F1
#
_entry.id   AF-A0A2S6N1R6-F1
#
_cell.length_a   1.000
_cell.length_b   1.000
_cell.length_c   1.000
_cell.angle_alpha   90.00
_cell.angle_beta   90.00
_cell.angle_gamma   90.00
#
_symmetry.space_group_name_H-M   'P 1'
#
loop_
_entity.id
_entity.type
_entity.pdbx_description
1 polymer ?
#
loop_
_entity_poly.entity_id
_entity_poly.type
_entity_poly.pdbx_seq_one_letter_code
_entity_poly.pdbx_strand_id
1 'polypeptide(L)' 'MGVFPTIAPSQPAVRQALQVASSGRASYWDALLIATAGEASCAEDLADGDVLFGGRVINPFAGTVPSSAAEALLSDE' A
#
# COMPACT_ATOMS: atom_id res chain seq x y z
N MET A 1 -8.32 22.00 10.00
CA MET A 1 -8.35 20.57 10.35
C MET A 1 -8.70 19.82 9.09
N GLY A 2 -7.73 19.22 8.41
CA GLY A 2 -7.93 18.58 7.11
C GLY A 2 -8.36 17.13 7.28
N VAL A 3 -9.41 16.73 6.57
CA VAL A 3 -9.81 15.32 6.44
C VAL A 3 -8.97 14.73 5.31
N PHE A 4 -8.31 13.59 5.56
CA PHE A 4 -7.59 12.89 4.50
C PHE A 4 -8.59 12.23 3.55
N PRO A 5 -8.31 12.21 2.24
CA PRO A 5 -9.14 11.48 1.29
C PRO A 5 -9.15 9.99 1.65
N THR A 6 -10.35 9.41 1.73
CA THR A 6 -10.55 7.98 2.02
C THR A 6 -11.05 7.27 0.77
N ILE A 7 -10.70 6.00 0.64
CA ILE A 7 -11.14 5.15 -0.47
C ILE A 7 -11.98 4.01 0.11
N ALA A 8 -13.14 3.78 -0.49
CA ALA A 8 -13.99 2.65 -0.11
C ALA A 8 -13.50 1.37 -0.81
N PRO A 9 -13.51 0.22 -0.13
CA PRO A 9 -13.19 -1.06 -0.77
C PRO A 9 -14.13 -1.38 -1.92
N SER A 10 -13.58 -1.85 -3.04
CA SER A 10 -14.41 -2.39 -4.11
C SER A 10 -14.98 -3.77 -3.76
N GLN A 11 -15.99 -4.22 -4.51
CA GLN A 11 -16.52 -5.58 -4.37
C GLN A 11 -15.47 -6.68 -4.68
N PRO A 12 -14.61 -6.55 -5.72
CA PRO A 12 -13.42 -7.39 -5.88
C PRO A 12 -12.51 -7.46 -4.64
N ALA A 13 -12.15 -6.32 -4.04
CA ALA A 13 -11.30 -6.27 -2.85
C ALA A 13 -11.91 -7.05 -1.67
N VAL A 14 -13.22 -6.92 -1.46
CA VAL A 14 -13.95 -7.68 -0.43
C VAL A 14 -13.87 -9.20 -0.69
N ARG A 15 -14.07 -9.65 -1.93
CA ARG A 15 -13.99 -11.08 -2.27
C ARG A 15 -12.59 -11.63 -2.06
N GLN A 16 -11.56 -10.87 -2.45
CA GLN A 16 -10.17 -11.26 -2.27
C GLN A 16 -9.82 -11.36 -0.78
N ALA A 17 -10.23 -10.38 0.03
CA ALA A 17 -10.01 -10.37 1.47
C ALA A 17 -10.65 -11.58 2.16
N LEU A 18 -11.88 -11.94 1.78
CA LEU A 18 -12.55 -13.14 2.30
C LEU A 18 -11.81 -14.43 1.93
N GLN A 19 -11.32 -14.53 0.70
CA GLN A 19 -10.58 -15.71 0.25
C GLN A 19 -9.27 -15.87 1.04
N VAL A 20 -8.52 -14.79 1.24
CA VAL A 20 -7.28 -14.78 2.04
C VAL A 20 -7.57 -15.12 3.50
N ALA A 21 -8.57 -14.48 4.11
CA ALA A 21 -8.94 -14.72 5.50
C ALA A 21 -9.42 -16.17 5.73
N SER A 22 -10.23 -16.71 4.83
CA SER A 22 -10.72 -18.09 4.91
C SER A 22 -9.60 -19.14 4.80
N SER A 23 -8.50 -18.79 4.15
CA SER A 23 -7.31 -19.65 4.07
C SER A 23 -6.38 -19.54 5.29
N GLY A 24 -6.70 -18.68 6.26
CA GLY A 24 -5.90 -18.45 7.47
C GLY A 24 -4.59 -17.68 7.23
N ARG A 25 -4.42 -17.08 6.04
CA ARG A 25 -3.19 -16.39 5.64
C ARG A 25 -3.04 -14.98 6.23
N ALA A 26 -4.16 -14.33 6.57
CA ALA A 26 -4.20 -13.02 7.22
C ALA A 26 -5.56 -12.82 7.91
N SER A 27 -5.67 -11.82 8.79
CA SER A 27 -6.98 -11.39 9.29
C SER A 27 -7.79 -10.73 8.15
N TYR A 28 -9.12 -10.74 8.27
CA TYR A 28 -9.99 -10.14 7.24
C TYR A 28 -9.71 -8.65 7.03
N TRP A 29 -9.50 -7.90 8.11
CA TRP A 29 -9.31 -6.45 8.04
C TRP A 29 -7.98 -6.07 7.38
N ASP A 30 -6.90 -6.78 7.70
CA ASP A 30 -5.59 -6.53 7.07
C ASP A 30 -5.65 -6.90 5.57
N ALA A 31 -6.31 -8.01 5.22
CA ALA A 31 -6.45 -8.43 3.84
C ALA A 31 -7.32 -7.46 3.02
N LEU A 32 -8.39 -6.91 3.61
CA LEU A 32 -9.21 -5.87 2.98
C LEU A 32 -8.45 -4.55 2.84
N LEU A 33 -7.65 -4.24 3.85
CA LEU A 33 -6.61 -3.23 3.92
C LEU A 33 -5.85 -3.14 2.60
N ILE A 34 -5.02 -4.17 2.42
CA ILE A 34 -4.07 -4.33 1.33
C ILE A 34 -4.78 -4.44 -0.02
N ALA A 35 -5.91 -5.16 -0.09
CA ALA A 35 -6.65 -5.29 -1.35
C ALA A 35 -7.21 -3.93 -1.82
N THR A 36 -7.72 -3.10 -0.91
CA THR A 36 -8.22 -1.76 -1.23
C THR A 36 -7.07 -0.82 -1.58
N ALA A 37 -5.95 -0.92 -0.87
CA ALA A 37 -4.78 -0.12 -1.12
C ALA A 37 -4.16 -0.45 -2.50
N GLY A 38 -4.10 -1.73 -2.88
CA GLY A 38 -3.62 -2.19 -4.19
C GLY A 38 -4.45 -1.69 -5.38
N GLU A 39 -5.74 -1.39 -5.19
CA GLU A 39 -6.58 -0.75 -6.22
C GLU A 39 -6.25 0.73 -6.42
N ALA A 40 -5.73 1.38 -5.37
CA ALA A 40 -5.36 2.77 -5.36
C ALA A 40 -3.86 3.00 -5.60
N SER A 41 -3.09 1.94 -5.90
CA SER A 41 -1.63 1.96 -5.88
C SER A 41 -1.07 2.53 -4.56
N CYS A 42 -1.82 2.38 -3.48
CA CYS A 42 -1.46 2.78 -2.14
C CYS A 42 -0.94 1.54 -1.41
N ALA A 43 0.12 1.71 -0.61
CA ALA A 43 0.73 0.62 0.14
C ALA A 43 0.58 0.90 1.64
N GLU A 44 0.01 -0.04 2.39
CA GLU A 44 0.14 -0.05 3.85
C GLU A 44 1.23 -1.06 4.23
N ASP A 45 2.20 -0.58 5.00
CA ASP A 45 3.24 -1.34 5.71
C ASP A 45 4.12 -2.28 4.85
N LEU A 46 4.71 -1.71 3.80
CA LEU A 46 5.73 -2.40 3.00
C LEU A 46 7.13 -1.98 3.45
N ALA A 47 8.02 -2.96 3.59
CA ALA A 47 9.41 -2.68 3.90
C ALA A 47 10.08 -1.99 2.71
N ASP A 48 11.07 -1.12 3.00
CA ASP A 48 11.87 -0.52 1.94
C ASP A 48 12.49 -1.60 1.06
N GLY A 49 12.30 -1.46 -0.26
CA GLY A 49 12.78 -2.42 -1.24
C GLY A 49 11.84 -3.58 -1.56
N ASP A 50 10.68 -3.69 -0.92
CA ASP A 50 9.66 -4.67 -1.33
C ASP A 50 9.22 -4.44 -2.78
N VAL A 51 8.92 -5.53 -3.49
CA VAL A 51 8.44 -5.51 -4.87
C VAL A 51 7.05 -6.14 -4.93
N LEU A 52 6.06 -5.33 -5.28
CA LEU A 52 4.66 -5.75 -5.37
C LEU A 52 4.05 -5.28 -6.69
N PHE A 53 3.43 -6.21 -7.41
CA PHE A 53 2.77 -5.96 -8.70
C PHE A 53 3.63 -5.20 -9.73
N GLY A 54 4.96 -5.38 -9.68
CA GLY A 54 5.91 -4.72 -10.57
C GLY A 54 6.35 -3.32 -10.14
N GLY A 55 5.75 -2.77 -9.08
CA GLY A 55 6.19 -1.55 -8.41
C GLY A 55 7.19 -1.87 -7.30
N ARG A 56 8.23 -1.04 -7.16
CA ARG A 56 9.18 -1.10 -6.05
C ARG A 56 8.79 -0.08 -4.99
N VAL A 57 8.79 -0.52 -3.73
CA VAL A 57 8.58 0.34 -2.58
C VAL A 57 9.88 1.06 -2.25
N ILE A 58 9.78 2.37 -2.10
CA ILE A 58 10.86 3.22 -1.60
C ILE A 58 10.34 3.91 -0.35
N ASN A 59 10.99 3.66 0.78
CA ASN A 59 10.76 4.40 2.00
C ASN A 59 11.58 5.70 1.96
N PRO A 60 10.96 6.87 1.76
CA PRO A 60 11.69 8.13 1.76
C PRO A 60 12.34 8.41 3.12
N PHE A 61 11.80 7.88 4.23
CA PHE A 61 12.24 8.18 5.59
C PHE A 61 13.07 7.07 6.23
N ALA A 62 13.67 6.18 5.44
CA ALA A 62 14.61 5.18 5.97
C ALA A 62 15.86 5.81 6.62
N GLY A 63 16.13 7.09 6.34
CA GLY A 63 17.18 7.90 6.97
C GLY A 63 16.64 9.20 7.60
N THR A 64 17.54 10.09 8.04
CA THR A 64 17.17 11.40 8.61
C THR A 64 16.68 12.42 7.57
N VAL A 65 16.82 12.08 6.28
CA VAL A 65 16.38 12.86 5.12
C VAL A 65 15.77 11.93 4.08
N PRO A 66 14.88 12.44 3.19
CA PRO A 66 14.41 11.74 2.01
C PRO A 66 15.53 11.02 1.25
N SER A 67 15.31 9.76 0.86
CA SER A 67 16.29 9.06 0.01
C SER A 67 16.43 9.75 -1.35
N SER A 68 17.63 9.75 -1.93
CA SER A 68 17.88 10.38 -3.25
C SER A 68 17.00 9.81 -4.36
N ALA A 69 16.59 8.55 -4.25
CA ALA A 69 15.64 7.91 -5.17
C ALA A 69 14.23 8.48 -5.01
N ALA A 70 13.80 8.79 -3.77
CA ALA A 70 12.52 9.46 -3.52
C ALA A 70 12.56 10.93 -3.98
N GLU A 71 13.67 11.64 -3.76
CA GLU A 71 13.84 13.02 -4.23
C GLU A 71 13.75 13.11 -5.76
N ALA A 72 14.40 12.18 -6.48
CA ALA A 72 14.34 12.14 -7.94
C ALA A 72 12.92 11.95 -8.48
N LEU A 73 12.12 11.08 -7.84
CA LEU A 73 10.72 10.84 -8.24
C LEU A 73 9.80 12.03 -7.95
N LEU A 74 10.12 12.86 -6.95
CA LEU A 74 9.33 14.03 -6.56
C LEU A 74 9.74 15.32 -7.32
N SER A 75 10.86 15.28 -8.06
CA SER A 75 11.40 16.43 -8.79
C SER A 75 10.94 16.50 -10.25
N ASP A 76 10.21 15.49 -10.73
CA ASP A 76 9.68 15.38 -12.10
C ASP A 76 8.21 15.88 -12.23
N GLU A 77 7.70 16.65 -11.26
CA GLU A 77 6.41 17.39 -11.35
C GLU A 77 6.57 18.86 -11.77
#